data_AF-A0A7S0IDD0-F1
#
_entry.id   AF-A0A7S0IDD0-F1
#
_cell.length_a   1.000
_cell.length_b   1.000
_cell.length_c   1.000
_cell.angle_alpha   90.00
_cell.angle_beta   90.00
_cell.angle_gamma   90.00
#
_symmetry.space_group_name_H-M   'P 1'
#
loop_
_entity.id
_entity.type
_entity.pdbx_description
1 polymer ?
#
loop_
_entity_poly.entity_id
_entity_poly.type
_entity_poly.pdbx_seq_one_letter_code
_entity_poly.pdbx_strand_id
1 'polypeptide(L)'
;MAYGAQTSWSISAPSRRPLARERRCTFFTRCAGSPFGEVSGKSSASPFGKPSSRPFGGAGGGSPFGTGASSVDPFAAAPAGTDRKEKGGAWGENSRKTRHGKLVEKADYRAWNDVEVFDVPSELRRPSAEAVVEHVKFFGLEELFPSTGLQEKFNADAAFRTAIRRAIRDDLFVPDPKASDKVNAAISSLSSSLMVNWKSSRTGYASLTKVFADNTVQNLTGENFIQTLGKLCGPVSHGSLIDITSTGRKQERHSWHQDSGLDRFTVMVGFPPESNWTGVGVFSHSCKLSHPLRQDGDEGEVIQWEDYEAGELPVSAIGRPEYSPGREVMVYCDATHLHSAPDETNRESAWRFM
;
A
#
# COMPACT_ATOMS: atom_id res chain seq x y z
N MET A 1 64.39 -2.47 26.95
CA MET A 1 64.72 -3.10 25.65
C MET A 1 63.62 -4.09 25.32
N ALA A 2 62.90 -3.84 24.22
CA ALA A 2 62.62 -4.77 23.11
C ALA A 2 62.14 -6.23 23.37
N TYR A 3 60.93 -6.51 22.84
CA TYR A 3 60.42 -7.72 22.13
C TYR A 3 60.37 -9.06 22.89
N GLY A 4 59.41 -9.97 22.67
CA GLY A 4 58.40 -10.15 21.61
C GLY A 4 57.54 -11.40 21.88
N ALA A 5 56.51 -11.57 21.05
CA ALA A 5 55.33 -12.44 21.20
C ALA A 5 55.51 -13.94 20.87
N GLN A 6 54.53 -14.77 21.27
CA GLN A 6 53.69 -15.68 20.44
C GLN A 6 53.16 -16.90 21.23
N THR A 7 51.84 -16.99 21.42
CA THR A 7 50.85 -17.92 20.80
C THR A 7 50.55 -19.21 21.58
N SER A 8 49.28 -19.38 21.96
CA SER A 8 48.66 -20.71 21.98
C SER A 8 47.21 -20.59 21.49
N TRP A 9 46.88 -21.43 20.52
CA TRP A 9 45.55 -21.63 19.97
C TRP A 9 44.81 -22.67 20.83
N SER A 10 43.52 -22.48 21.05
CA SER A 10 42.62 -23.57 21.47
C SER A 10 41.33 -23.48 20.68
N ILE A 11 41.13 -24.51 19.87
CA ILE A 11 39.98 -24.76 19.02
C ILE A 11 38.88 -25.34 19.93
N SER A 12 37.70 -24.74 19.95
CA SER A 12 36.48 -25.37 20.47
C SER A 12 35.44 -25.42 19.35
N ALA A 13 35.03 -26.64 19.03
CA ALA A 13 34.04 -26.95 18.00
C ALA A 13 32.61 -26.56 18.43
N PRO A 14 31.71 -26.25 17.48
CA PRO A 14 30.38 -25.72 17.76
C PRO A 14 29.37 -26.79 18.16
N SER A 15 28.55 -26.49 19.18
CA SER A 15 27.38 -27.29 19.56
C SER A 15 26.25 -27.14 18.54
N ARG A 16 25.66 -28.28 18.18
CA ARG A 16 24.60 -28.47 17.19
C ARG A 16 23.34 -27.66 17.51
N ARG A 17 22.86 -26.88 16.53
CA ARG A 17 21.50 -26.28 16.50
C ARG A 17 20.45 -27.33 16.11
N PRO A 18 19.22 -27.31 16.64
CA PRO A 18 18.09 -27.99 16.02
C PRO A 18 17.51 -27.12 14.88
N LEU A 19 17.22 -27.77 13.76
CA LEU A 19 16.57 -27.22 12.57
C LEU A 19 15.14 -26.79 12.90
N ALA A 20 14.89 -25.48 12.93
CA ALA A 20 13.55 -24.92 12.93
C ALA A 20 13.08 -24.68 11.49
N ARG A 21 12.05 -25.45 11.13
CA ARG A 21 11.17 -25.38 9.96
C ARG A 21 11.04 -24.00 9.32
N GLU A 22 11.51 -23.88 8.07
CA GLU A 22 11.10 -22.81 7.16
C GLU A 22 9.60 -22.90 6.87
N ARG A 23 8.88 -21.82 7.19
CA ARG A 23 7.66 -21.42 6.49
C ARG A 23 7.84 -19.96 6.08
N ARG A 24 8.53 -19.75 4.95
CA ARG A 24 8.56 -18.44 4.28
C ARG A 24 7.23 -18.26 3.55
N CYS A 25 6.44 -17.29 4.00
CA CYS A 25 5.44 -16.64 3.14
C CYS A 25 6.10 -15.42 2.50
N THR A 26 6.90 -15.66 1.45
CA THR A 26 7.40 -14.59 0.58
C THR A 26 6.46 -14.44 -0.61
N PHE A 27 5.74 -13.32 -0.67
CA PHE A 27 5.13 -12.84 -1.91
C PHE A 27 5.75 -11.48 -2.24
N PHE A 28 6.76 -11.51 -3.10
CA PHE A 28 7.16 -10.37 -3.91
C PHE A 28 7.38 -10.88 -5.33
N THR A 29 6.54 -10.42 -6.26
CA THR A 29 6.76 -10.61 -7.68
C THR A 29 7.92 -9.71 -8.07
N ARG A 30 9.08 -10.31 -8.42
CA ARG A 30 10.21 -9.62 -9.04
C ARG A 30 9.73 -8.89 -10.30
N CYS A 31 9.70 -7.56 -10.27
CA CYS A 31 9.78 -6.75 -11.48
C CYS A 31 11.24 -6.34 -11.65
N ALA A 32 11.87 -6.86 -12.71
CA ALA A 32 13.26 -6.62 -13.06
C ALA A 32 13.48 -5.13 -13.37
N GLY A 33 14.51 -4.56 -12.75
CA GLY A 33 15.05 -3.26 -13.12
C GLY A 33 15.69 -3.30 -14.51
N SER A 34 15.67 -2.15 -15.17
CA SER A 34 16.63 -1.83 -16.24
C SER A 34 17.01 -0.36 -16.09
N PRO A 35 18.32 -0.02 -16.10
CA PRO A 35 18.80 1.33 -15.98
C PRO A 35 18.83 1.98 -17.37
N PHE A 36 18.27 3.18 -17.53
CA PHE A 36 18.53 4.01 -18.70
C PHE A 36 19.64 5.00 -18.36
N GLY A 37 20.82 4.73 -18.93
CA GLY A 37 21.90 5.69 -19.09
C GLY A 37 21.64 6.63 -20.27
N GLU A 38 22.26 7.80 -20.18
CA GLU A 38 22.27 8.88 -21.16
C GLU A 38 22.63 8.42 -22.58
N VAL A 39 22.00 9.03 -23.59
CA VAL A 39 22.46 8.95 -24.97
C VAL A 39 22.66 10.37 -25.52
N SER A 40 23.91 10.70 -25.78
CA SER A 40 24.32 11.77 -26.68
C SER A 40 24.98 11.17 -27.92
N GLY A 41 24.50 11.55 -29.10
CA GLY A 41 25.39 11.82 -30.25
C GLY A 41 25.59 10.76 -31.33
N LYS A 42 24.90 11.01 -32.46
CA LYS A 42 25.37 10.95 -33.86
C LYS A 42 25.58 9.60 -34.60
N SER A 43 24.68 9.43 -35.56
CA SER A 43 24.90 9.24 -37.01
C SER A 43 25.34 7.88 -37.60
N SER A 44 24.44 7.39 -38.46
CA SER A 44 24.65 7.04 -39.89
C SER A 44 24.56 5.56 -40.30
N ALA A 45 23.90 5.39 -41.47
CA ALA A 45 23.92 4.27 -42.42
C ALA A 45 23.00 3.04 -42.20
N SER A 46 21.82 3.10 -42.85
CA SER A 46 21.18 1.99 -43.60
C SER A 46 22.11 1.50 -44.75
N PRO A 47 21.88 0.38 -45.50
CA PRO A 47 20.57 -0.21 -45.85
C PRO A 47 20.44 -1.74 -46.12
N PHE A 48 19.16 -2.16 -46.22
CA PHE A 48 18.56 -3.17 -47.11
C PHE A 48 19.09 -4.63 -47.20
N GLY A 49 18.20 -5.57 -46.87
CA GLY A 49 18.17 -6.94 -47.41
C GLY A 49 16.73 -7.49 -47.35
N LYS A 50 16.14 -7.77 -48.51
CA LYS A 50 14.76 -8.24 -48.74
C LYS A 50 14.80 -9.71 -49.26
N PRO A 51 13.68 -10.41 -49.54
CA PRO A 51 13.33 -11.73 -48.97
C PRO A 51 13.21 -12.87 -50.00
N SER A 52 12.87 -14.10 -49.57
CA SER A 52 12.33 -15.18 -50.44
C SER A 52 11.38 -16.11 -49.64
N SER A 53 10.07 -16.15 -49.98
CA SER A 53 9.31 -17.15 -50.77
C SER A 53 9.09 -18.51 -50.07
N ARG A 54 7.90 -18.80 -49.47
CA ARG A 54 6.66 -19.45 -50.03
C ARG A 54 6.84 -20.95 -50.41
N PRO A 55 5.76 -21.76 -50.56
CA PRO A 55 4.47 -21.88 -49.85
C PRO A 55 4.00 -23.37 -49.67
N PHE A 56 2.83 -23.62 -49.06
CA PHE A 56 1.83 -24.71 -49.28
C PHE A 56 0.93 -24.72 -48.01
N GLY A 57 -0.41 -24.75 -47.99
CA GLY A 57 -1.46 -24.95 -48.98
C GLY A 57 -2.51 -25.94 -48.43
N GLY A 58 -3.77 -25.49 -48.24
CA GLY A 58 -4.99 -26.33 -48.02
C GLY A 58 -5.48 -26.39 -46.57
N ALA A 59 -6.63 -25.86 -46.12
CA ALA A 59 -8.04 -25.87 -46.56
C ALA A 59 -8.89 -27.04 -46.00
N GLY A 60 -10.03 -26.67 -45.40
CA GLY A 60 -11.11 -27.54 -44.88
C GLY A 60 -11.17 -27.52 -43.35
N GLY A 61 -12.27 -27.25 -42.66
CA GLY A 61 -13.69 -27.10 -42.99
C GLY A 61 -14.49 -27.40 -41.72
N GLY A 62 -15.68 -26.79 -41.55
CA GLY A 62 -16.69 -27.27 -40.60
C GLY A 62 -16.93 -26.42 -39.35
N SER A 63 -17.94 -25.55 -39.46
CA SER A 63 -18.80 -25.18 -38.33
C SER A 63 -19.84 -26.30 -38.11
N PRO A 64 -20.28 -26.54 -36.88
CA PRO A 64 -21.72 -26.70 -36.66
C PRO A 64 -22.23 -25.96 -35.41
N PHE A 65 -23.42 -25.38 -35.55
CA PHE A 65 -24.24 -24.80 -34.48
C PHE A 65 -24.65 -25.84 -33.42
N GLY A 66 -24.78 -25.39 -32.18
CA GLY A 66 -25.43 -26.13 -31.08
C GLY A 66 -25.71 -25.23 -29.88
N THR A 67 -26.96 -24.84 -29.74
CA THR A 67 -27.59 -24.00 -28.73
C THR A 67 -27.56 -24.57 -27.30
N GLY A 68 -27.43 -23.70 -26.30
CA GLY A 68 -28.05 -23.89 -24.97
C GLY A 68 -27.09 -23.97 -23.78
N ALA A 69 -26.90 -22.84 -23.08
CA ALA A 69 -26.84 -22.78 -21.61
C ALA A 69 -26.89 -21.30 -21.17
N SER A 70 -27.91 -20.98 -20.39
CA SER A 70 -28.16 -19.71 -19.72
C SER A 70 -26.94 -19.22 -18.93
N SER A 71 -26.51 -17.99 -19.21
CA SER A 71 -25.61 -17.22 -18.36
C SER A 71 -26.29 -16.90 -17.04
N VAL A 72 -25.80 -17.48 -15.94
CA VAL A 72 -26.19 -17.07 -14.60
C VAL A 72 -25.31 -15.88 -14.24
N ASP A 73 -25.90 -14.70 -14.17
CA ASP A 73 -25.24 -13.48 -13.70
C ASP A 73 -25.13 -13.54 -12.15
N PRO A 74 -23.92 -13.57 -11.57
CA PRO A 74 -23.76 -13.57 -10.12
C PRO A 74 -24.06 -12.21 -9.46
N PHE A 75 -24.50 -11.20 -10.23
CA PHE A 75 -24.84 -9.86 -9.75
C PHE A 75 -26.29 -9.43 -10.01
N ALA A 76 -27.20 -10.36 -10.33
CA ALA A 76 -28.63 -10.05 -10.37
C ALA A 76 -29.15 -9.67 -8.97
N ALA A 77 -29.45 -8.38 -8.79
CA ALA A 77 -29.97 -7.79 -7.56
C ALA A 77 -31.29 -8.45 -7.12
N ALA A 78 -31.36 -8.89 -5.87
CA ALA A 78 -32.61 -9.35 -5.26
C ALA A 78 -33.50 -8.15 -4.90
N PRO A 79 -34.83 -8.22 -5.10
CA PRO A 79 -35.75 -7.13 -4.85
C PRO A 79 -36.00 -6.90 -3.35
N ALA A 80 -36.33 -5.64 -3.03
CA ALA A 80 -36.63 -5.14 -1.70
C ALA A 80 -37.80 -5.90 -1.03
N GLY A 81 -37.54 -6.38 0.20
CA GLY A 81 -38.55 -6.91 1.11
C GLY A 81 -38.55 -6.10 2.41
N THR A 82 -39.70 -5.52 2.72
CA THR A 82 -39.99 -4.67 3.88
C THR A 82 -40.05 -5.44 5.20
N ASP A 83 -39.98 -4.66 6.27
CA ASP A 83 -40.34 -4.94 7.67
C ASP A 83 -39.39 -5.77 8.54
N ARG A 84 -38.66 -5.05 9.41
CA ARG A 84 -38.65 -5.37 10.86
C ARG A 84 -38.15 -4.23 11.74
N LYS A 85 -39.13 -3.64 12.45
CA LYS A 85 -39.12 -3.08 13.81
C LYS A 85 -37.84 -2.41 14.34
N GLU A 86 -38.00 -1.12 14.59
CA GLU A 86 -37.27 -0.36 15.60
C GLU A 86 -37.13 -1.12 16.93
N LYS A 87 -35.89 -1.18 17.43
CA LYS A 87 -35.60 -1.10 18.86
C LYS A 87 -34.37 -0.24 19.05
N GLY A 88 -34.59 0.96 19.60
CA GLY A 88 -33.53 1.72 20.25
C GLY A 88 -32.94 0.92 21.42
N GLY A 89 -31.63 1.04 21.58
CA GLY A 89 -30.88 0.40 22.65
C GLY A 89 -29.44 0.91 22.64
N ALA A 90 -29.12 1.63 23.71
CA ALA A 90 -27.85 2.25 24.08
C ALA A 90 -26.56 1.56 23.60
N TRP A 91 -25.59 2.41 23.24
CA TRP A 91 -24.17 2.07 23.16
C TRP A 91 -23.68 1.52 24.50
N GLY A 92 -23.30 0.25 24.53
CA GLY A 92 -22.68 -0.39 25.68
C GLY A 92 -22.57 -1.89 25.49
N GLU A 93 -21.36 -2.42 25.71
CA GLU A 93 -21.05 -3.85 25.88
C GLU A 93 -20.81 -4.67 24.59
N ASN A 94 -19.63 -4.47 23.98
CA ASN A 94 -19.15 -5.30 22.87
C ASN A 94 -18.25 -6.44 23.35
N SER A 95 -18.86 -7.55 23.78
CA SER A 95 -18.17 -8.85 23.84
C SER A 95 -18.83 -9.86 22.91
N ARG A 96 -18.09 -10.35 21.89
CA ARG A 96 -18.51 -11.47 21.03
C ARG A 96 -17.72 -12.72 21.43
N LYS A 97 -18.43 -13.72 21.97
CA LYS A 97 -17.87 -15.06 22.26
C LYS A 97 -17.60 -15.83 20.96
N THR A 98 -16.43 -16.43 20.83
CA THR A 98 -16.15 -17.45 19.80
C THR A 98 -16.49 -18.85 20.33
N ARG A 99 -16.64 -19.81 19.40
CA ARG A 99 -17.09 -21.20 19.64
C ARG A 99 -16.21 -22.02 20.63
N HIS A 100 -15.11 -21.47 21.15
CA HIS A 100 -14.20 -22.12 22.11
C HIS A 100 -13.98 -21.34 23.40
N GLY A 101 -14.84 -20.37 23.74
CA GLY A 101 -14.93 -19.82 25.10
C GLY A 101 -13.73 -18.99 25.58
N LYS A 102 -12.67 -18.84 24.79
CA LYS A 102 -11.58 -17.92 25.09
C LYS A 102 -11.99 -16.52 24.62
N LEU A 103 -12.31 -15.64 25.57
CA LEU A 103 -12.28 -14.20 25.35
C LEU A 103 -10.84 -13.86 24.96
N VAL A 104 -10.60 -13.61 23.67
CA VAL A 104 -9.44 -12.81 23.30
C VAL A 104 -9.86 -11.40 23.67
N GLU A 105 -9.33 -10.89 24.78
CA GLU A 105 -9.41 -9.46 25.05
C GLU A 105 -8.86 -8.76 23.81
N LYS A 106 -9.71 -7.99 23.11
CA LYS A 106 -9.20 -7.05 22.12
C LYS A 106 -8.27 -6.14 22.89
N ALA A 107 -7.00 -6.10 22.52
CA ALA A 107 -6.04 -5.21 23.14
C ALA A 107 -6.61 -3.77 23.13
N ASP A 108 -6.49 -3.10 24.28
CA ASP A 108 -7.00 -1.75 24.51
C ASP A 108 -6.02 -0.74 23.92
N TYR A 109 -6.00 -0.62 22.58
CA TYR A 109 -5.12 0.34 21.92
C TYR A 109 -5.77 1.72 21.83
N ARG A 110 -4.93 2.73 22.02
CA ARG A 110 -5.31 4.14 22.11
C ARG A 110 -5.43 4.83 20.76
N ALA A 111 -6.14 5.95 20.73
CA ALA A 111 -6.18 6.84 19.57
C ALA A 111 -4.78 7.42 19.32
N TRP A 112 -4.45 7.72 18.06
CA TRP A 112 -3.11 8.18 17.65
C TRP A 112 -2.50 9.30 18.52
N ASN A 113 -3.33 10.26 18.96
CA ASN A 113 -2.84 11.40 19.74
C ASN A 113 -2.48 11.03 21.18
N ASP A 114 -3.04 9.95 21.73
CA ASP A 114 -2.86 9.50 23.11
C ASP A 114 -1.80 8.40 23.25
N VAL A 115 -1.21 8.00 22.13
CA VAL A 115 -0.21 6.93 22.02
C VAL A 115 1.16 7.48 22.39
N GLU A 116 1.86 6.74 23.25
CA GLU A 116 3.20 7.04 23.71
C GLU A 116 4.20 6.97 22.55
N VAL A 117 5.23 7.81 22.62
CA VAL A 117 6.39 7.64 21.74
C VAL A 117 7.20 6.47 22.26
N PHE A 118 7.43 5.47 21.42
CA PHE A 118 8.27 4.33 21.75
C PHE A 118 9.72 4.79 21.91
N ASP A 119 10.25 4.65 23.13
CA ASP A 119 11.66 4.88 23.38
C ASP A 119 12.48 3.75 22.72
N VAL A 120 13.15 4.09 21.62
CA VAL A 120 13.91 3.13 20.83
C VAL A 120 15.14 2.77 21.66
N PRO A 121 15.40 1.48 21.93
CA PRO A 121 16.60 1.07 22.64
C PRO A 121 17.87 1.59 21.97
N SER A 122 18.85 2.04 22.75
CA SER A 122 20.04 2.75 22.27
C SER A 122 20.80 2.01 21.16
N GLU A 123 20.84 0.69 21.24
CA GLU A 123 21.49 -0.24 20.33
C GLU A 123 20.75 -0.41 19.00
N LEU A 124 19.48 -0.02 18.94
CA LEU A 124 18.65 -0.03 17.73
C LEU A 124 18.55 1.34 17.07
N ARG A 125 19.06 2.39 17.71
CA ARG A 125 19.05 3.75 17.14
C ARG A 125 20.04 3.84 16.00
N ARG A 126 19.67 4.59 14.96
CA ARG A 126 20.63 5.02 13.94
C ARG A 126 21.75 5.84 14.60
N PRO A 127 23.03 5.56 14.31
CA PRO A 127 24.14 6.30 14.89
C PRO A 127 24.01 7.80 14.70
N SER A 128 24.26 8.56 15.77
CA SER A 128 24.20 10.04 15.79
C SER A 128 22.85 10.66 15.43
N ALA A 129 21.77 9.88 15.35
CA ALA A 129 20.46 10.42 15.06
C ALA A 129 19.90 11.20 16.26
N GLU A 130 19.31 12.35 15.97
CA GLU A 130 18.62 13.17 16.96
C GLU A 130 17.27 12.57 17.34
N ALA A 131 16.73 13.00 18.48
CA ALA A 131 15.40 12.63 18.92
C ALA A 131 14.33 13.21 17.97
N VAL A 132 13.33 12.39 17.66
CA VAL A 132 12.24 12.74 16.76
C VAL A 132 11.18 13.52 17.52
N VAL A 133 10.94 14.75 17.06
CA VAL A 133 9.95 15.66 17.67
C VAL A 133 8.64 15.75 16.87
N GLU A 134 8.66 15.36 15.59
CA GLU A 134 7.49 15.32 14.71
C GLU A 134 7.32 13.93 14.11
N HIS A 135 6.09 13.42 14.15
CA HIS A 135 5.74 12.12 13.60
C HIS A 135 4.79 12.28 12.41
N VAL A 136 3.57 11.77 12.53
CA VAL A 136 2.57 11.79 11.47
C VAL A 136 1.94 13.18 11.37
N LYS A 137 1.81 13.68 10.15
CA LYS A 137 0.99 14.85 9.80
C LYS A 137 -0.25 14.39 9.06
N PHE A 138 -1.41 14.96 9.41
CA PHE A 138 -2.64 14.74 8.68
C PHE A 138 -2.98 16.00 7.88
N PHE A 139 -3.50 15.80 6.68
CA PHE A 139 -3.97 16.88 5.81
C PHE A 139 -5.40 16.60 5.37
N GLY A 140 -6.17 17.69 5.31
CA GLY A 140 -7.48 17.69 4.69
C GLY A 140 -7.39 17.79 3.18
N LEU A 141 -8.31 17.16 2.44
CA LEU A 141 -8.40 17.41 1.00
C LEU A 141 -8.76 18.87 0.68
N GLU A 142 -9.49 19.57 1.56
CA GLU A 142 -9.79 21.00 1.37
C GLU A 142 -8.54 21.87 1.60
N GLU A 143 -7.64 21.46 2.49
CA GLU A 143 -6.36 22.14 2.70
C GLU A 143 -5.46 22.02 1.47
N LEU A 144 -5.40 20.82 0.88
CA LEU A 144 -4.56 20.54 -0.29
C LEU A 144 -5.17 21.06 -1.60
N PHE A 145 -6.49 21.09 -1.71
CA PHE A 145 -7.24 21.44 -2.91
C PHE A 145 -8.36 22.44 -2.59
N PRO A 146 -8.01 23.66 -2.15
CA PRO A 146 -8.99 24.61 -1.63
C PRO A 146 -10.01 25.04 -2.67
N SER A 147 -11.25 25.20 -2.24
CA SER A 147 -12.37 25.69 -3.06
C SER A 147 -12.67 24.86 -4.31
N THR A 148 -12.27 23.58 -4.32
CA THR A 148 -12.59 22.65 -5.41
C THR A 148 -13.87 21.87 -5.15
N GLY A 149 -14.33 21.79 -3.90
CA GLY A 149 -15.40 20.90 -3.45
C GLY A 149 -14.96 19.43 -3.35
N LEU A 150 -13.67 19.13 -3.55
CA LEU A 150 -13.15 17.76 -3.54
C LEU A 150 -13.40 17.09 -2.19
N GLN A 151 -13.11 17.75 -1.07
CA GLN A 151 -13.25 17.13 0.25
C GLN A 151 -14.69 16.71 0.54
N GLU A 152 -15.64 17.61 0.30
CA GLU A 152 -17.07 17.34 0.51
C GLU A 152 -17.52 16.15 -0.33
N LYS A 153 -17.22 16.18 -1.65
CA LYS A 153 -17.60 15.09 -2.56
C LYS A 153 -16.91 13.78 -2.21
N PHE A 154 -15.62 13.82 -1.87
CA PHE A 154 -14.82 12.65 -1.50
C PHE A 154 -15.36 11.97 -0.25
N ASN A 155 -15.75 12.71 0.78
CA ASN A 155 -16.30 12.14 2.01
C ASN A 155 -17.75 11.66 1.84
N ALA A 156 -18.58 12.43 1.13
CA ALA A 156 -20.02 12.15 1.02
C ALA A 156 -20.39 11.05 0.01
N ASP A 157 -19.49 10.65 -0.89
CA ASP A 157 -19.83 9.75 -2.00
C ASP A 157 -18.81 8.61 -2.20
N ALA A 158 -19.19 7.39 -1.78
CA ALA A 158 -18.40 6.18 -1.99
C ALA A 158 -18.20 5.81 -3.48
N ALA A 159 -19.21 6.04 -4.32
CA ALA A 159 -19.12 5.73 -5.74
C ALA A 159 -18.09 6.65 -6.42
N PHE A 160 -18.03 7.93 -6.03
CA PHE A 160 -17.01 8.87 -6.48
C PHE A 160 -15.59 8.42 -6.10
N ARG A 161 -15.38 7.96 -4.86
CA ARG A 161 -14.10 7.38 -4.43
C ARG A 161 -13.70 6.17 -5.27
N THR A 162 -14.63 5.25 -5.53
CA THR A 162 -14.40 4.12 -6.44
C THR A 162 -14.09 4.57 -7.87
N ALA A 163 -14.73 5.63 -8.37
CA ALA A 163 -14.46 6.18 -9.70
C ALA A 163 -13.03 6.75 -9.80
N ILE A 164 -12.55 7.47 -8.77
CA ILE A 164 -11.15 7.93 -8.68
C ILE A 164 -10.19 6.74 -8.78
N ARG A 165 -10.46 5.66 -8.03
CA ARG A 165 -9.64 4.44 -8.07
C ARG A 165 -9.61 3.76 -9.42
N ARG A 166 -10.72 3.77 -10.16
CA ARG A 166 -10.74 3.23 -11.51
C ARG A 166 -9.95 4.11 -12.48
N ALA A 167 -10.18 5.41 -12.44
CA ALA A 167 -9.55 6.36 -13.33
C ALA A 167 -8.02 6.38 -13.19
N ILE A 168 -7.46 6.27 -11.98
CA ILE A 168 -6.00 6.24 -11.83
C ILE A 168 -5.39 4.99 -12.46
N ARG A 169 -6.12 3.86 -12.47
CA ARG A 169 -5.67 2.62 -13.11
C ARG A 169 -5.73 2.76 -14.63
N ASP A 170 -6.77 3.38 -15.16
CA ASP A 170 -6.87 3.66 -16.60
C ASP A 170 -5.74 4.59 -17.07
N ASP A 171 -5.33 5.55 -16.23
CA ASP A 171 -4.28 6.51 -16.56
C ASP A 171 -2.85 5.94 -16.41
N LEU A 172 -2.61 5.07 -15.41
CA LEU A 172 -1.26 4.62 -15.04
C LEU A 172 -0.94 3.14 -15.33
N PHE A 173 -1.94 2.26 -15.45
CA PHE A 173 -1.67 0.84 -15.72
C PHE A 173 -1.16 0.66 -17.16
N VAL A 174 -0.07 -0.10 -17.29
CA VAL A 174 0.49 -0.52 -18.57
C VAL A 174 0.35 -2.03 -18.67
N PRO A 175 -0.47 -2.56 -19.59
CA PRO A 175 -0.59 -4.00 -19.79
C PRO A 175 0.76 -4.64 -20.13
N ASP A 176 1.05 -5.80 -19.54
CA ASP A 176 2.21 -6.61 -19.93
C ASP A 176 1.90 -7.33 -21.24
N PRO A 177 2.63 -7.07 -22.35
CA PRO A 177 2.40 -7.71 -23.63
C PRO A 177 2.70 -9.22 -23.63
N LYS A 178 3.38 -9.74 -22.60
CA LYS A 178 3.66 -11.18 -22.43
C LYS A 178 2.56 -11.89 -21.63
N ALA A 179 1.68 -11.15 -20.97
CA ALA A 179 0.58 -11.69 -20.21
C ALA A 179 -0.71 -11.76 -21.06
N SER A 180 -1.58 -12.73 -20.76
CA SER A 180 -2.90 -12.79 -21.39
C SER A 180 -3.79 -11.61 -20.97
N ASP A 181 -4.79 -11.27 -21.79
CA ASP A 181 -5.79 -10.24 -21.46
C ASP A 181 -6.49 -10.50 -20.12
N LYS A 182 -6.77 -11.77 -19.80
CA LYS A 182 -7.35 -12.17 -18.52
C LYS A 182 -6.45 -11.83 -17.33
N VAL A 183 -5.14 -12.00 -17.48
CA VAL A 183 -4.16 -11.66 -16.44
C VAL A 183 -4.04 -10.15 -16.29
N ASN A 184 -3.93 -9.42 -17.39
CA ASN A 184 -3.90 -7.96 -17.37
C ASN A 184 -5.17 -7.38 -16.73
N ALA A 185 -6.35 -7.92 -17.07
CA ALA A 185 -7.62 -7.52 -16.46
C ALA A 185 -7.70 -7.84 -14.96
N ALA A 186 -7.13 -8.98 -14.52
CA ALA A 186 -7.08 -9.33 -13.11
C ALA A 186 -6.17 -8.39 -12.31
N ILE A 187 -5.01 -8.02 -12.87
CA ILE A 187 -4.06 -7.07 -12.27
C ILE A 187 -4.68 -5.68 -12.17
N SER A 188 -5.34 -5.22 -13.25
CA SER A 188 -5.98 -3.91 -13.27
C SER A 188 -7.31 -3.85 -12.51
N SER A 189 -7.84 -4.97 -12.03
CA SER A 189 -9.08 -5.01 -11.23
C SER A 189 -8.93 -4.34 -9.86
N LEU A 190 -9.93 -3.53 -9.46
CA LEU A 190 -10.02 -2.84 -8.16
C LEU A 190 -9.91 -3.76 -6.93
N SER A 191 -10.06 -5.07 -7.11
CA SER A 191 -9.90 -6.10 -6.08
C SER A 191 -8.45 -6.59 -5.89
N SER A 192 -7.53 -6.17 -6.75
CA SER A 192 -6.10 -6.50 -6.67
C SER A 192 -5.32 -5.26 -6.27
N SER A 193 -4.35 -5.39 -5.37
CA SER A 193 -3.40 -4.30 -5.15
C SER A 193 -2.57 -4.07 -6.42
N LEU A 194 -2.30 -2.81 -6.73
CA LEU A 194 -1.58 -2.41 -7.94
C LEU A 194 -0.51 -1.38 -7.59
N MET A 195 0.72 -1.60 -8.04
CA MET A 195 1.81 -0.63 -7.97
C MET A 195 2.09 -0.06 -9.36
N VAL A 196 2.14 1.26 -9.47
CA VAL A 196 2.39 2.01 -10.70
C VAL A 196 3.36 3.17 -10.45
N ASN A 197 3.91 3.74 -11.52
CA ASN A 197 4.73 4.94 -11.44
C ASN A 197 3.86 6.19 -11.65
N TRP A 198 3.69 7.01 -10.62
CA TRP A 198 2.88 8.24 -10.69
C TRP A 198 3.64 9.44 -11.27
N LYS A 199 4.92 9.30 -11.60
CA LYS A 199 5.66 10.37 -12.30
C LYS A 199 5.43 10.34 -13.81
N SER A 200 4.94 9.22 -14.34
CA SER A 200 4.83 8.99 -15.78
C SER A 200 3.45 8.47 -16.17
N SER A 201 2.56 9.39 -16.51
CA SER A 201 1.23 9.09 -17.04
C SER A 201 1.22 9.17 -18.56
N ARG A 202 0.72 8.12 -19.23
CA ARG A 202 0.63 8.10 -20.72
C ARG A 202 -0.51 8.95 -21.26
N THR A 203 -1.52 9.17 -20.42
CA THR A 203 -2.76 9.89 -20.78
C THR A 203 -2.76 11.32 -20.26
N GLY A 204 -1.75 11.74 -19.49
CA GLY A 204 -1.76 13.03 -18.82
C GLY A 204 -2.85 13.13 -17.73
N TYR A 205 -3.27 11.98 -17.17
CA TYR A 205 -4.33 11.90 -16.17
C TYR A 205 -5.72 12.31 -16.67
N ALA A 206 -6.00 12.03 -17.95
CA ALA A 206 -7.25 12.42 -18.59
C ALA A 206 -8.48 11.74 -17.94
N SER A 207 -8.38 10.47 -17.57
CA SER A 207 -9.48 9.72 -16.96
C SER A 207 -9.84 10.30 -15.60
N LEU A 208 -8.82 10.62 -14.79
CA LEU A 208 -9.02 11.21 -13.47
C LEU A 208 -9.56 12.64 -13.57
N THR A 209 -9.06 13.43 -14.52
CA THR A 209 -9.59 14.76 -14.82
C THR A 209 -11.07 14.70 -15.19
N LYS A 210 -11.46 13.72 -16.01
CA LYS A 210 -12.86 13.50 -16.37
C LYS A 210 -13.72 13.15 -15.16
N VAL A 211 -13.25 12.29 -14.25
CA VAL A 211 -13.98 11.95 -13.02
C VAL A 211 -14.26 13.19 -12.17
N PHE A 212 -13.30 14.10 -12.02
CA PHE A 212 -13.51 15.35 -11.29
C PHE A 212 -14.56 16.25 -11.97
N ALA A 213 -14.44 16.45 -13.28
CA ALA A 213 -15.38 17.26 -14.05
C ALA A 213 -16.82 16.71 -13.99
N ASP A 214 -17.00 15.40 -14.18
CA ASP A 214 -18.31 14.74 -14.16
C ASP A 214 -18.97 14.80 -12.77
N ASN A 215 -18.18 14.99 -11.71
CA ASN A 215 -18.63 15.03 -10.31
C ASN A 215 -18.62 16.44 -9.72
N THR A 216 -18.64 17.47 -10.55
CA THR A 216 -18.69 18.89 -10.15
C THR A 216 -17.55 19.35 -9.24
N VAL A 217 -16.43 18.62 -9.22
CA VAL A 217 -15.20 19.06 -8.55
C VAL A 217 -14.53 20.09 -9.46
N GLN A 218 -14.46 21.33 -8.98
CA GLN A 218 -14.09 22.48 -9.79
C GLN A 218 -12.59 22.69 -9.81
N ASN A 219 -12.08 23.21 -10.93
CA ASN A 219 -10.70 23.70 -11.06
C ASN A 219 -9.59 22.68 -10.68
N LEU A 220 -9.90 21.38 -10.76
CA LEU A 220 -8.96 20.31 -10.42
C LEU A 220 -8.74 19.38 -11.61
N THR A 221 -7.48 19.26 -12.03
CA THR A 221 -7.06 18.24 -13.00
C THR A 221 -6.49 17.03 -12.27
N GLY A 222 -6.55 15.86 -12.93
CA GLY A 222 -5.91 14.64 -12.42
C GLY A 222 -4.41 14.82 -12.20
N GLU A 223 -3.74 15.55 -13.09
CA GLU A 223 -2.31 15.87 -12.94
C GLU A 223 -2.04 16.70 -11.69
N ASN A 224 -2.80 17.79 -11.48
CA ASN A 224 -2.63 18.64 -10.30
C ASN A 224 -2.88 17.85 -9.00
N PHE A 225 -3.91 17.00 -9.01
CA PHE A 225 -4.21 16.12 -7.87
C PHE A 225 -3.05 15.19 -7.53
N ILE A 226 -2.53 14.44 -8.51
CA ILE A 226 -1.44 13.48 -8.30
C ILE A 226 -0.14 14.18 -7.95
N GLN A 227 0.21 15.29 -8.61
CA GLN A 227 1.43 16.03 -8.30
C GLN A 227 1.38 16.69 -6.91
N THR A 228 0.23 17.21 -6.48
CA THR A 228 0.09 17.82 -5.15
C THR A 228 0.28 16.79 -4.05
N LEU A 229 -0.33 15.61 -4.18
CA LEU A 229 -0.09 14.49 -3.25
C LEU A 229 1.36 14.00 -3.31
N GLY A 230 1.93 13.83 -4.50
CA GLY A 230 3.31 13.38 -4.68
C GLY A 230 4.37 14.36 -4.15
N LYS A 231 4.08 15.67 -4.14
CA LYS A 231 4.96 16.69 -3.53
C LYS A 231 5.09 16.53 -2.01
N LEU A 232 4.10 15.93 -1.34
CA LEU A 232 4.18 15.66 0.10
C LEU A 232 5.22 14.59 0.44
N CYS A 233 5.70 13.79 -0.53
CA CYS A 233 6.84 12.89 -0.35
C CYS A 233 8.18 13.64 -0.22
N GLY A 234 8.21 14.94 -0.50
CA GLY A 234 9.41 15.77 -0.49
C GLY A 234 10.20 15.71 -1.81
N PRO A 235 11.42 16.29 -1.83
CA PRO A 235 12.22 16.45 -3.06
C PRO A 235 12.74 15.12 -3.61
N VAL A 236 12.89 14.11 -2.75
CA VAL A 236 13.37 12.78 -3.12
C VAL A 236 12.23 11.79 -2.93
N SER A 237 11.62 11.36 -4.03
CA SER A 237 10.58 10.32 -4.06
C SER A 237 10.90 9.26 -5.10
N HIS A 238 10.54 8.00 -4.81
CA HIS A 238 10.68 6.89 -5.74
C HIS A 238 9.76 7.02 -6.96
N GLY A 239 8.64 7.72 -6.82
CA GLY A 239 7.63 7.84 -7.86
C GLY A 239 6.65 6.66 -7.88
N SER A 240 6.63 5.83 -6.84
CA SER A 240 5.71 4.69 -6.76
C SER A 240 4.40 5.09 -6.11
N LEU A 241 3.28 4.67 -6.71
CA LEU A 241 1.93 4.73 -6.15
C LEU A 241 1.42 3.31 -6.04
N ILE A 242 1.02 2.90 -4.84
CA ILE A 242 0.42 1.60 -4.59
C ILE A 242 -1.04 1.80 -4.18
N ASP A 243 -1.98 1.26 -4.96
CA ASP A 243 -3.40 1.14 -4.59
C ASP A 243 -3.58 -0.13 -3.76
N ILE A 244 -3.55 -0.02 -2.44
CA ILE A 244 -3.51 -1.16 -1.51
C ILE A 244 -4.93 -1.59 -1.14
N THR A 245 -5.35 -2.73 -1.66
CA THR A 245 -6.67 -3.32 -1.38
C THR A 245 -6.63 -4.27 -0.20
N SER A 246 -7.76 -4.47 0.49
CA SER A 246 -7.88 -5.56 1.46
C SER A 246 -7.96 -6.89 0.76
N THR A 247 -7.24 -7.90 1.26
CA THR A 247 -7.40 -9.29 0.79
C THR A 247 -8.56 -10.01 1.48
N GLY A 248 -9.30 -9.35 2.38
CA GLY A 248 -10.40 -9.95 3.15
C GLY A 248 -9.96 -11.05 4.13
N ARG A 249 -8.65 -11.29 4.26
CA ARG A 249 -8.09 -12.30 5.17
C ARG A 249 -7.94 -11.69 6.56
N LYS A 250 -8.48 -12.36 7.58
CA LYS A 250 -8.12 -12.10 8.98
C LYS A 250 -6.62 -12.37 9.14
N GLN A 251 -5.86 -11.36 9.56
CA GLN A 251 -4.48 -11.58 9.97
C GLN A 251 -4.47 -12.12 11.40
N GLU A 252 -3.67 -13.16 11.63
CA GLU A 252 -3.48 -13.75 12.96
C GLU A 252 -2.34 -13.07 13.73
N ARG A 253 -1.48 -12.28 13.06
CA ARG A 253 -0.36 -11.55 13.66
C ARG A 253 0.01 -10.31 12.84
N HIS A 254 0.25 -9.18 13.50
CA HIS A 254 0.81 -7.99 12.86
C HIS A 254 2.28 -8.25 12.46
N SER A 255 2.64 -7.88 11.23
CA SER A 255 4.03 -7.82 10.75
C SER A 255 4.48 -6.37 10.78
N TRP A 256 5.25 -6.00 11.79
CA TRP A 256 5.69 -4.62 12.00
C TRP A 256 6.92 -4.33 11.16
N HIS A 257 6.89 -3.27 10.36
CA HIS A 257 8.01 -2.96 9.47
C HIS A 257 8.13 -1.47 9.14
N GLN A 258 9.28 -1.11 8.57
CA GLN A 258 9.50 0.10 7.77
C GLN A 258 9.65 -0.33 6.31
N ASP A 259 9.17 0.47 5.36
CA ASP A 259 9.27 0.10 3.94
C ASP A 259 10.74 0.13 3.45
N SER A 260 11.55 1.01 4.02
CA SER A 260 12.98 1.21 3.72
C SER A 260 13.82 1.65 4.92
N GLY A 261 13.19 2.25 5.94
CA GLY A 261 13.86 2.93 7.05
C GLY A 261 14.54 4.25 6.67
N LEU A 262 14.39 4.77 5.45
CA LEU A 262 15.07 5.99 5.00
C LEU A 262 14.34 7.25 5.43
N ASP A 263 15.06 8.38 5.46
CA ASP A 263 14.50 9.71 5.74
C ASP A 263 13.69 10.22 4.54
N ARG A 264 12.61 9.50 4.22
CA ARG A 264 11.70 9.75 3.10
C ARG A 264 10.28 9.78 3.60
N PHE A 265 9.47 10.67 3.03
CA PHE A 265 8.08 10.80 3.41
C PHE A 265 7.20 9.87 2.57
N THR A 266 6.43 9.05 3.28
CA THR A 266 5.35 8.27 2.68
C THR A 266 4.04 9.01 2.88
N VAL A 267 3.24 9.07 1.80
CA VAL A 267 1.93 9.72 1.82
C VAL A 267 0.86 8.64 1.62
N MET A 268 -0.06 8.54 2.56
CA MET A 268 -1.22 7.66 2.48
C MET A 268 -2.50 8.45 2.23
N VAL A 269 -3.32 8.03 1.27
CA VAL A 269 -4.66 8.57 1.04
C VAL A 269 -5.69 7.49 1.36
N GLY A 270 -6.63 7.79 2.26
CA GLY A 270 -7.63 6.84 2.73
C GLY A 270 -8.87 6.77 1.83
N PHE A 271 -9.29 5.56 1.44
CA PHE A 271 -10.56 5.32 0.72
C PHE A 271 -11.49 4.46 1.58
N PRO A 272 -12.26 5.07 2.51
CA PRO A 272 -13.23 4.31 3.30
C PRO A 272 -14.36 3.74 2.44
N PRO A 273 -15.00 2.63 2.86
CA PRO A 273 -16.01 1.95 2.05
C PRO A 273 -17.35 2.66 2.02
N GLU A 274 -17.67 3.45 3.05
CA GLU A 274 -18.99 4.06 3.20
C GLU A 274 -18.90 5.59 3.15
N SER A 275 -19.96 6.23 2.67
CA SER A 275 -20.08 7.69 2.71
C SER A 275 -20.12 8.19 4.15
N ASN A 276 -19.55 9.37 4.41
CA ASN A 276 -19.49 10.02 5.72
C ASN A 276 -18.79 9.17 6.80
N TRP A 277 -17.86 8.32 6.39
CA TRP A 277 -17.11 7.46 7.31
C TRP A 277 -16.22 8.27 8.24
N THR A 278 -16.15 7.87 9.50
CA THR A 278 -15.15 8.31 10.48
C THR A 278 -14.79 7.12 11.36
N GLY A 279 -13.49 6.89 11.57
CA GLY A 279 -13.01 5.80 12.39
C GLY A 279 -11.68 5.20 11.93
N VAL A 280 -11.32 4.08 12.54
CA VAL A 280 -10.04 3.39 12.34
C VAL A 280 -10.12 2.29 11.27
N GLY A 281 -8.97 1.79 10.85
CA GLY A 281 -8.87 0.68 9.87
C GLY A 281 -8.78 1.12 8.41
N VAL A 282 -8.84 2.44 8.16
CA VAL A 282 -8.52 3.03 6.85
C VAL A 282 -7.02 3.12 6.65
N PHE A 283 -6.29 3.60 7.67
CA PHE A 283 -4.84 3.62 7.67
C PHE A 283 -4.29 2.41 8.43
N SER A 284 -3.01 2.13 8.21
CA SER A 284 -2.26 1.11 8.93
C SER A 284 -2.15 1.44 10.42
N HIS A 285 -1.97 0.43 11.26
CA HIS A 285 -1.48 0.68 12.61
C HIS A 285 -0.08 1.28 12.55
N SER A 286 0.25 2.09 13.55
CA SER A 286 1.45 2.90 13.55
C SER A 286 2.08 2.98 14.92
N CYS A 287 3.40 3.05 15.00
CA CYS A 287 4.16 3.27 16.21
C CYS A 287 5.10 4.47 16.02
N LYS A 288 5.04 5.43 16.94
CA LYS A 288 5.88 6.64 16.96
C LYS A 288 7.24 6.27 17.52
N LEU A 289 8.31 6.43 16.76
CA LEU A 289 9.65 6.17 17.27
C LEU A 289 10.29 7.44 17.84
N SER A 290 10.94 7.34 18.98
CA SER A 290 11.74 8.43 19.56
C SER A 290 13.00 8.75 18.75
N HIS A 291 13.53 7.77 18.01
CA HIS A 291 14.73 7.90 17.18
C HIS A 291 14.56 7.03 15.94
N PRO A 292 15.20 7.36 14.80
CA PRO A 292 15.27 6.47 13.66
C PRO A 292 15.90 5.12 14.01
N LEU A 293 15.41 4.04 13.41
CA LEU A 293 16.04 2.73 13.53
C LEU A 293 17.35 2.67 12.71
N ARG A 294 18.31 1.91 13.22
CA ARG A 294 19.52 1.55 12.49
C ARG A 294 19.15 0.67 11.28
N GLN A 295 19.90 0.81 10.20
CA GLN A 295 19.70 -0.02 9.01
C GLN A 295 20.79 -1.08 8.96
N ASP A 296 20.42 -2.34 9.18
CA ASP A 296 21.37 -3.46 9.20
C ASP A 296 21.54 -4.12 7.81
N GLY A 297 20.59 -3.90 6.89
CA GLY A 297 20.59 -4.41 5.52
C GLY A 297 21.00 -3.39 4.46
N ASP A 298 20.76 -3.72 3.19
CA ASP A 298 21.06 -2.82 2.07
C ASP A 298 20.09 -1.60 2.04
N GLU A 299 20.55 -0.48 1.47
CA GLU A 299 19.71 0.72 1.35
C GLU A 299 18.42 0.40 0.58
N GLY A 300 17.26 0.69 1.18
CA GLY A 300 15.96 0.50 0.55
C GLY A 300 15.33 -0.87 0.80
N GLU A 301 15.99 -1.75 1.56
CA GLU A 301 15.36 -3.00 2.01
C GLU A 301 14.32 -2.75 3.11
N VAL A 302 13.27 -3.57 3.09
CA VAL A 302 12.23 -3.56 4.13
C VAL A 302 12.87 -4.00 5.45
N ILE A 303 12.63 -3.22 6.50
CA ILE A 303 13.10 -3.54 7.85
C ILE A 303 11.96 -4.19 8.61
N GLN A 304 12.08 -5.48 8.96
CA GLN A 304 11.12 -6.16 9.82
C GLN A 304 11.52 -5.96 11.28
N TRP A 305 10.54 -5.61 12.13
CA TRP A 305 10.78 -5.44 13.56
C TRP A 305 11.28 -6.72 14.22
N GLU A 306 10.77 -7.87 13.75
CA GLU A 306 11.10 -9.18 14.26
C GLU A 306 12.58 -9.54 14.06
N ASP A 307 13.26 -8.92 13.10
CA ASP A 307 14.68 -9.18 12.81
C ASP A 307 15.61 -8.59 13.89
N TYR A 308 15.14 -7.64 14.70
CA TYR A 308 15.92 -7.08 15.81
C TYR A 308 15.91 -7.93 17.08
N GLU A 309 15.07 -8.98 17.15
CA GLU A 309 14.87 -9.80 18.35
C GLU A 309 14.52 -8.97 19.63
N ALA A 310 13.96 -7.76 19.44
CA ALA A 310 13.74 -6.75 20.49
C ALA A 310 12.44 -6.96 21.30
N GLY A 311 11.76 -8.10 21.11
CA GLY A 311 10.46 -8.40 21.71
C GLY A 311 9.28 -7.78 20.95
N GLU A 312 8.10 -7.81 21.56
CA GLU A 312 6.89 -7.21 20.99
C GLU A 312 6.81 -5.71 21.31
N LEU A 313 6.26 -4.91 20.38
CA LEU A 313 5.96 -3.51 20.65
C LEU A 313 4.94 -3.40 21.79
N PRO A 314 5.16 -2.51 22.78
CA PRO A 314 4.21 -2.32 23.86
C PRO A 314 2.89 -1.77 23.29
N VAL A 315 1.77 -2.31 23.79
CA VAL A 315 0.41 -1.89 23.38
C VAL A 315 0.21 -0.38 23.54
N SER A 316 0.84 0.25 24.54
CA SER A 316 0.76 1.70 24.78
C SER A 316 1.39 2.56 23.67
N ALA A 317 2.31 2.00 22.88
CA ALA A 317 2.96 2.68 21.76
C ALA A 317 2.33 2.36 20.40
N ILE A 318 1.34 1.46 20.36
CA ILE A 318 0.62 1.11 19.13
C ILE A 318 -0.58 2.02 18.98
N GLY A 319 -0.55 2.85 17.93
CA GLY A 319 -1.61 3.77 17.58
C GLY A 319 -2.45 3.32 16.40
N ARG A 320 -3.72 3.76 16.44
CA ARG A 320 -4.68 3.58 15.36
C ARG A 320 -5.03 4.95 14.77
N PRO A 321 -4.40 5.35 13.65
CA PRO A 321 -4.77 6.57 12.95
C PRO A 321 -6.25 6.53 12.56
N GLU A 322 -6.99 7.56 12.98
CA GLU A 322 -8.40 7.73 12.65
C GLU A 322 -8.53 8.51 11.35
N TYR A 323 -9.36 7.99 10.45
CA TYR A 323 -9.85 8.74 9.31
C TYR A 323 -11.04 9.59 9.72
N SER A 324 -11.05 10.85 9.31
CA SER A 324 -12.18 11.77 9.42
C SER A 324 -12.06 12.82 8.31
N PRO A 325 -13.14 13.58 8.00
CA PRO A 325 -13.02 14.78 7.20
C PRO A 325 -11.91 15.71 7.74
N GLY A 326 -11.06 16.23 6.86
CA GLY A 326 -9.87 17.02 7.22
C GLY A 326 -8.64 16.19 7.61
N ARG A 327 -8.72 14.86 7.54
CA ARG A 327 -7.63 13.91 7.85
C ARG A 327 -7.60 12.76 6.83
N GLU A 328 -7.97 13.03 5.58
CA GLU A 328 -8.02 12.02 4.52
C GLU A 328 -6.64 11.60 4.03
N VAL A 329 -5.62 12.44 4.27
CA VAL A 329 -4.23 12.21 3.89
C VAL A 329 -3.36 12.13 5.14
N MET A 330 -2.55 11.08 5.24
CA MET A 330 -1.61 10.83 6.33
C MET A 330 -0.19 10.81 5.78
N VAL A 331 0.72 11.61 6.34
CA VAL A 331 2.11 11.71 5.90
C VAL A 331 3.03 11.35 7.07
N TYR A 332 4.01 10.49 6.83
CA TYR A 332 4.99 10.08 7.84
C TYR A 332 6.38 9.88 7.23
N CYS A 333 7.42 10.10 8.04
CA CYS A 333 8.79 9.73 7.68
C CYS A 333 8.99 8.23 7.95
N ASP A 334 9.40 7.48 6.93
CA ASP A 334 9.56 6.03 7.03
C ASP A 334 10.61 5.63 8.08
N ALA A 335 11.72 6.38 8.18
CA ALA A 335 12.77 6.18 9.18
C ALA A 335 12.30 6.21 10.64
N THR A 336 11.21 6.93 10.95
CA THR A 336 10.74 7.18 12.32
C THR A 336 9.36 6.59 12.59
N HIS A 337 8.90 5.71 11.69
CA HIS A 337 7.55 5.17 11.71
C HIS A 337 7.55 3.67 11.45
N LEU A 338 7.21 2.88 12.47
CA LEU A 338 6.85 1.47 12.26
C LEU A 338 5.37 1.37 11.95
N HIS A 339 5.02 0.53 10.99
CA HIS A 339 3.63 0.29 10.65
C HIS A 339 3.32 -1.19 10.42
N SER A 340 2.05 -1.52 10.58
CA SER A 340 1.51 -2.85 10.29
C SER A 340 0.07 -2.74 9.81
N ALA A 341 -0.44 -3.81 9.17
CA ALA A 341 -1.83 -3.83 8.75
C ALA A 341 -2.77 -3.64 9.96
N PRO A 342 -3.92 -2.95 9.79
CA PRO A 342 -4.86 -2.72 10.88
C PRO A 342 -5.57 -4.03 11.30
N ASP A 343 -6.07 -4.06 12.54
CA ASP A 343 -6.86 -5.21 13.06
C ASP A 343 -8.06 -5.55 12.16
N GLU A 344 -8.74 -4.51 11.70
CA GLU A 344 -9.90 -4.57 10.83
C GLU A 344 -9.64 -3.64 9.65
N THR A 345 -9.81 -4.16 8.43
CA THR A 345 -9.61 -3.35 7.24
C THR A 345 -10.92 -2.70 6.84
N ASN A 346 -11.09 -1.44 7.27
CA ASN A 346 -12.29 -0.64 6.99
C ASN A 346 -12.03 0.33 5.82
N ARG A 347 -11.58 -0.22 4.69
CA ARG A 347 -11.27 0.55 3.47
C ARG A 347 -11.51 -0.27 2.22
N GLU A 348 -11.92 0.40 1.16
CA GLU A 348 -11.79 -0.12 -0.19
C GLU A 348 -10.33 -0.13 -0.63
N SER A 349 -9.58 0.89 -0.22
CA SER A 349 -8.15 1.00 -0.46
C SER A 349 -7.45 2.00 0.47
N ALA A 350 -6.14 1.90 0.54
CA ALA A 350 -5.28 3.03 0.85
C ALA A 350 -4.29 3.23 -0.30
N TRP A 351 -4.21 4.43 -0.84
CA TRP A 351 -3.11 4.75 -1.76
C TRP A 351 -1.87 5.08 -0.96
N ARG A 352 -0.72 4.60 -1.41
CA ARG A 352 0.58 4.90 -0.81
C ARG A 352 1.52 5.47 -1.86
N PHE A 353 1.98 6.70 -1.66
CA PHE A 353 2.99 7.36 -2.48
C PHE A 353 4.34 7.30 -1.76
N MET A 354 5.37 6.92 -2.50
CA MET A 354 6.77 6.88 -2.05
C MET A 354 7.71 7.42 -3.11
#